data_AF-A0A6V8CHN0-F1
#
_entry.id   AF-A0A6V8CHN0-F1
#
_cell.length_a   1.000
_cell.length_b   1.000
_cell.length_c   1.000
_cell.angle_alpha   90.00
_cell.angle_beta   90.00
_cell.angle_gamma   90.00
#
_symmetry.space_group_name_H-M   'P 1'
#
loop_
_entity.id
_entity.type
_entity.pdbx_description
1 polymer ?
#
loop_
_entity_poly.entity_id
_entity_poly.type
_entity_poly.pdbx_seq_one_letter_code
_entity_poly.pdbx_strand_id
1 'polypeptide(L)'
;MSDEKPKLLIAKGSFATMGGAERDLLRVIPYLKEHFELTVTTLVSVPEIEEVCNTNKIPLLTPATPWKIPAGLFAAIFDKVRKSARKAWKSCDGLEKALDDHQFIYLVSGDGYLGFIQNLPPNKRIHLQLHEPHRGLHEDSLHRTITGGFKRPWWL
;
A
#
# COMPACT_ATOMS: atom_id res chain seq x y z
N MET A 1 -28.63 -16.93 5.00
CA MET A 1 -27.43 -16.08 4.88
C MET A 1 -26.81 -16.41 3.54
N SER A 2 -26.54 -15.42 2.69
CA SER A 2 -26.08 -15.69 1.32
C SER A 2 -24.75 -16.46 1.34
N ASP A 3 -24.63 -17.52 0.54
CA ASP A 3 -23.41 -18.31 0.30
C ASP A 3 -22.28 -17.52 -0.42
N GLU A 4 -22.47 -16.22 -0.63
CA GLU A 4 -21.52 -15.36 -1.32
C GLU A 4 -20.43 -14.90 -0.36
N LYS A 5 -19.17 -15.12 -0.76
CA LYS A 5 -18.01 -14.68 0.02
C LYS A 5 -17.99 -13.14 0.10
N PRO A 6 -17.62 -12.56 1.25
CA PRO A 6 -17.41 -11.12 1.35
C PRO A 6 -16.32 -10.64 0.38
N LYS A 7 -16.50 -9.44 -0.17
CA LYS A 7 -15.55 -8.82 -1.12
C LYS A 7 -14.48 -8.02 -0.37
N LEU A 8 -13.21 -8.37 -0.59
CA LEU A 8 -12.05 -7.73 0.03
C LEU A 8 -11.07 -7.17 -1.02
N LEU A 9 -10.82 -5.86 -0.95
CA LEU A 9 -9.80 -5.19 -1.74
C LEU A 9 -8.49 -5.11 -0.94
N ILE A 10 -7.44 -5.74 -1.44
CA ILE A 10 -6.08 -5.64 -0.87
C ILE A 10 -5.33 -4.54 -1.62
N ALA A 11 -4.76 -3.58 -0.90
CA ALA A 11 -4.00 -2.48 -1.47
C ALA A 11 -2.60 -2.40 -0.87
N LYS A 12 -1.58 -2.34 -1.74
CA LYS A 12 -0.18 -2.06 -1.37
C LYS A 12 0.41 -1.16 -2.44
N GLY A 13 1.02 -0.04 -2.07
CA GLY A 13 1.44 0.92 -3.09
C GLY A 13 2.61 0.46 -3.97
N SER A 14 3.51 -0.36 -3.47
CA SER A 14 4.63 -0.89 -4.26
C SER A 14 5.08 -2.25 -3.74
N PHE A 15 5.35 -3.17 -4.66
CA PHE A 15 6.05 -4.43 -4.37
C PHE A 15 7.53 -4.39 -4.73
N ALA A 16 8.05 -3.28 -5.26
CA ALA A 16 9.41 -3.21 -5.82
C ALA A 16 10.53 -3.51 -4.81
N THR A 17 10.31 -3.26 -3.52
CA THR A 17 11.29 -3.54 -2.46
C THR A 17 11.38 -5.02 -2.12
N MET A 18 10.32 -5.80 -2.38
CA MET A 18 10.17 -7.19 -1.96
C MET A 18 10.65 -7.43 -0.52
N GLY A 19 10.24 -6.56 0.41
CA GLY A 19 10.59 -6.63 1.82
C GLY A 19 9.73 -7.63 2.58
N GLY A 20 9.78 -7.55 3.92
CA GLY A 20 9.01 -8.46 4.79
C GLY A 20 7.50 -8.34 4.58
N ALA A 21 6.99 -7.11 4.46
CA ALA A 21 5.56 -6.85 4.25
C ALA A 21 5.06 -7.40 2.90
N GLU A 22 5.83 -7.18 1.84
CA GLU A 22 5.49 -7.66 0.48
C GLU A 22 5.49 -9.19 0.42
N ARG A 23 6.52 -9.84 0.98
CA ARG A 23 6.62 -11.31 1.00
C ARG A 23 5.53 -11.96 1.86
N ASP A 24 5.20 -11.36 3.00
CA ASP A 24 4.10 -11.86 3.83
C ASP A 24 2.77 -11.74 3.08
N LEU A 25 2.54 -10.62 2.39
CA LEU A 25 1.33 -10.43 1.59
C LEU A 25 1.20 -11.46 0.46
N LEU A 26 2.29 -11.76 -0.26
CA LEU A 26 2.30 -12.81 -1.30
C LEU A 26 1.88 -14.18 -0.76
N ARG A 27 2.31 -14.52 0.46
CA ARG A 27 1.97 -15.77 1.13
C ARG A 27 0.52 -15.80 1.62
N VAL A 28 0.01 -14.67 2.09
CA VAL A 28 -1.32 -14.56 2.71
C VAL A 28 -2.44 -14.46 1.67
N ILE A 29 -2.18 -13.89 0.49
CA ILE A 29 -3.20 -13.72 -0.57
C ILE A 29 -3.92 -15.03 -0.95
N PRO A 30 -3.22 -16.14 -1.24
CA PRO A 30 -3.88 -17.42 -1.57
C PRO A 30 -4.81 -17.91 -0.45
N TYR A 31 -4.36 -17.79 0.81
CA TYR A 31 -5.17 -18.17 1.97
C TYR A 31 -6.42 -17.29 2.11
N LEU A 32 -6.29 -15.97 1.94
CA LEU A 32 -7.44 -15.06 1.99
C LEU A 32 -8.47 -15.35 0.88
N LYS A 33 -8.06 -15.86 -0.27
CA LYS A 33 -8.96 -16.21 -1.38
C LYS A 33 -9.93 -17.34 -1.02
N GLU A 34 -9.58 -18.18 -0.05
CA GLU A 34 -10.47 -19.23 0.47
C GLU A 34 -11.67 -18.66 1.21
N HIS A 35 -11.54 -17.45 1.78
CA HIS A 35 -12.56 -16.81 2.60
C HIS A 35 -13.24 -15.60 1.94
N PHE A 36 -12.56 -14.95 1.00
CA PHE A 36 -13.02 -13.71 0.36
C PHE A 36 -13.04 -13.79 -1.17
N GLU A 37 -13.92 -13.01 -1.78
CA GLU A 37 -13.74 -12.61 -3.17
C GLU A 37 -12.73 -11.46 -3.20
N LEU A 38 -11.51 -11.78 -3.65
CA LEU A 38 -10.38 -10.85 -3.62
C LEU A 38 -10.23 -10.06 -4.91
N THR A 39 -9.86 -8.79 -4.75
CA THR A 39 -9.16 -7.98 -5.75
C THR A 39 -7.88 -7.44 -5.11
N VAL A 40 -6.78 -7.39 -5.85
CA VAL A 40 -5.52 -6.79 -5.41
C VAL A 40 -5.27 -5.53 -6.23
N THR A 41 -4.74 -4.46 -5.60
CA THR A 41 -4.31 -3.26 -6.30
C THR A 41 -2.94 -2.77 -5.83
N THR A 42 -2.11 -2.36 -6.79
CA THR A 42 -0.76 -1.82 -6.56
C THR A 42 -0.39 -0.76 -7.58
N LEU A 43 0.45 0.21 -7.21
CA LEU A 43 1.01 1.17 -8.18
C LEU A 43 2.29 0.66 -8.85
N VAL A 44 2.97 -0.28 -8.21
CA VAL A 44 4.19 -0.90 -8.72
C VAL A 44 4.09 -2.40 -8.53
N SER A 45 3.73 -3.08 -9.62
CA SER A 45 3.68 -4.53 -9.73
C SER A 45 5.08 -5.13 -9.96
N VAL A 46 5.23 -6.40 -9.63
CA VAL A 46 6.42 -7.23 -9.87
C VAL A 46 5.97 -8.63 -10.32
N PRO A 47 6.82 -9.43 -10.98
CA PRO A 47 6.42 -10.75 -11.48
C PRO A 47 5.80 -11.66 -10.43
N GLU A 48 6.28 -11.60 -9.18
CA GLU A 48 5.81 -12.45 -8.09
C GLU A 48 4.34 -12.20 -7.72
N ILE A 49 3.91 -10.93 -7.65
CA ILE A 49 2.51 -10.61 -7.35
C ILE A 49 1.60 -10.91 -8.54
N GLU A 50 2.10 -10.74 -9.76
CA GLU A 50 1.39 -11.11 -10.99
C GLU A 50 1.17 -12.61 -11.06
N GLU A 51 2.19 -13.41 -10.79
CA GLU A 51 2.10 -14.87 -10.76
C GLU A 51 1.12 -15.36 -9.69
N VAL A 52 1.20 -14.81 -8.48
CA VAL A 52 0.26 -15.14 -7.40
C VAL A 52 -1.17 -14.80 -7.79
N CYS A 53 -1.42 -13.62 -8.36
CA CYS A 53 -2.76 -13.22 -8.76
C CYS A 53 -3.28 -14.07 -9.93
N ASN A 54 -2.46 -14.30 -10.95
CA ASN A 54 -2.83 -15.10 -12.13
C ASN A 54 -3.15 -16.55 -11.76
N THR A 55 -2.27 -17.18 -10.97
CA THR A 55 -2.44 -18.58 -10.53
C THR A 55 -3.72 -18.77 -9.72
N ASN A 56 -4.06 -17.78 -8.88
CA ASN A 56 -5.25 -17.82 -8.02
C ASN A 56 -6.49 -17.18 -8.65
N LYS A 57 -6.41 -16.74 -9.93
CA LYS A 57 -7.49 -16.05 -10.67
C LYS A 57 -8.05 -14.84 -9.89
N ILE A 58 -7.15 -14.04 -9.34
CA ILE A 58 -7.46 -12.82 -8.59
C ILE A 58 -7.23 -11.62 -9.51
N PRO A 59 -8.20 -10.72 -9.69
CA PRO A 59 -7.99 -9.47 -10.41
C PRO A 59 -6.88 -8.64 -9.77
N LEU A 60 -5.90 -8.22 -10.59
CA LEU A 60 -4.82 -7.32 -10.19
C LEU A 60 -5.00 -5.98 -10.92
N LEU A 61 -5.27 -4.91 -10.16
CA LEU A 61 -5.43 -3.56 -10.66
C LEU A 61 -4.12 -2.79 -10.50
N THR A 62 -3.54 -2.37 -11.63
CA THR A 62 -2.31 -1.59 -11.68
C THR A 62 -2.46 -0.47 -12.72
N PRO A 63 -1.85 0.71 -12.53
CA PRO A 63 -1.84 1.73 -13.57
C PRO A 63 -1.09 1.24 -14.81
N ALA A 64 -1.52 1.67 -16.00
CA ALA A 64 -0.89 1.30 -17.28
C ALA A 64 0.60 1.70 -17.35
N THR A 65 0.96 2.78 -16.66
CA THR A 65 2.37 3.16 -16.44
C THR A 65 2.69 3.00 -14.95
N PRO A 66 3.68 2.15 -14.58
CA PRO A 66 4.08 1.98 -13.19
C PRO A 66 4.47 3.30 -12.53
N TRP A 67 4.01 3.50 -11.29
CA TRP A 67 4.37 4.69 -10.54
C TRP A 67 5.85 4.70 -10.19
N LYS A 68 6.53 5.79 -10.55
CA LYS A 68 7.91 6.01 -10.14
C LYS A 68 7.92 6.72 -8.80
N ILE A 69 8.40 6.02 -7.77
CA ILE A 69 8.54 6.56 -6.42
C ILE A 69 9.50 7.76 -6.49
N PRO A 70 9.05 8.99 -6.18
CA PRO A 70 9.93 10.15 -6.19
C PRO A 70 11.04 9.97 -5.14
N ALA A 71 12.29 10.05 -5.58
CA ALA A 71 13.46 9.91 -4.71
C ALA A 71 14.15 11.27 -4.44
N GLY A 72 14.97 11.31 -3.39
CA GLY A 72 15.81 12.46 -3.05
C GLY A 72 15.23 13.39 -1.99
N LEU A 73 16.11 14.22 -1.41
CA LEU A 73 15.79 15.09 -0.26
C LEU A 73 14.63 16.06 -0.54
N PHE A 74 14.57 16.60 -1.76
CA PHE A 74 13.48 17.49 -2.18
C PHE A 74 12.13 16.77 -2.30
N ALA A 75 12.11 15.48 -2.63
CA ALA A 75 10.86 14.73 -2.71
C ALA A 75 10.22 14.54 -1.34
N ALA A 76 11.04 14.35 -0.30
CA ALA A 76 10.61 14.26 1.09
C ALA A 76 10.08 15.61 1.61
N ILE A 77 10.84 16.71 1.39
CA ILE A 77 10.46 18.06 1.86
C ILE A 77 9.14 18.53 1.21
N PHE A 78 8.96 18.27 -0.08
CA PHE A 78 7.78 18.74 -0.82
C PHE A 78 6.60 17.77 -0.83
N ASP A 79 6.66 16.69 -0.05
CA ASP A 79 5.60 15.68 0.03
C ASP A 79 5.22 15.12 -1.38
N LYS A 80 6.22 15.07 -2.27
CA LYS A 80 6.02 14.67 -3.67
C LYS A 80 5.60 13.21 -3.78
N VAL A 81 6.07 12.37 -2.86
CA VAL A 81 5.71 10.94 -2.80
C VAL A 81 4.19 10.80 -2.63
N ARG A 82 3.59 11.48 -1.64
CA ARG A 82 2.14 11.43 -1.41
C ARG A 82 1.34 11.99 -2.59
N LYS A 83 1.70 13.18 -3.09
CA LYS A 83 0.98 13.83 -4.20
C LYS A 83 1.03 13.01 -5.50
N SER A 84 2.21 12.47 -5.84
CA SER A 84 2.39 11.65 -7.03
C SER A 84 1.68 10.29 -6.90
N ALA A 85 1.76 9.64 -5.74
CA ALA A 85 1.03 8.41 -5.45
C ALA A 85 -0.48 8.62 -5.58
N ARG A 86 -1.00 9.72 -5.01
CA ARG A 86 -2.43 10.07 -5.13
C ARG A 86 -2.86 10.16 -6.59
N LYS A 87 -2.06 10.83 -7.43
CA LYS A 87 -2.33 10.93 -8.87
C LYS A 87 -2.27 9.55 -9.55
N ALA A 88 -1.26 8.75 -9.23
CA ALA A 88 -1.07 7.42 -9.80
C ALA A 88 -2.24 6.46 -9.46
N TRP A 89 -2.76 6.52 -8.23
CA TRP A 89 -3.94 5.76 -7.83
C TRP A 89 -5.18 6.17 -8.62
N LYS A 90 -5.38 7.47 -8.87
CA LYS A 90 -6.49 7.95 -9.70
C LYS A 90 -6.40 7.50 -11.16
N SER A 91 -5.22 7.18 -11.65
CA SER A 91 -5.01 6.61 -13.00
C SER A 91 -5.06 5.09 -13.04
N CYS A 92 -5.37 4.43 -11.92
CA CYS A 92 -5.51 2.98 -11.90
C CYS A 92 -6.91 2.60 -12.41
N ASP A 93 -6.96 2.04 -13.61
CA ASP A 93 -8.23 1.63 -14.22
C ASP A 93 -8.95 0.60 -13.35
N GLY A 94 -10.26 0.78 -13.18
CA GLY A 94 -11.10 -0.10 -12.36
C GLY A 94 -11.00 0.11 -10.84
N LEU A 95 -10.07 0.94 -10.33
CA LEU A 95 -9.94 1.17 -8.89
C LEU A 95 -11.19 1.82 -8.28
N GLU A 96 -11.78 2.80 -8.95
CA GLU A 96 -13.00 3.48 -8.45
C GLU A 96 -14.15 2.48 -8.27
N LYS A 97 -14.42 1.67 -9.30
CA LYS A 97 -15.40 0.59 -9.24
C LYS A 97 -15.07 -0.43 -8.13
N ALA A 98 -13.80 -0.82 -7.99
CA ALA A 98 -13.39 -1.74 -6.94
C ALA A 98 -13.62 -1.14 -5.54
N LEU A 99 -13.37 0.15 -5.34
CA LEU A 99 -13.65 0.82 -4.07
C LEU A 99 -15.13 0.80 -3.73
N ASP A 100 -16.01 0.95 -4.72
CA ASP A 100 -17.46 0.86 -4.53
C ASP A 100 -17.91 -0.56 -4.19
N ASP A 101 -17.50 -1.54 -5.02
CA ASP A 101 -17.91 -2.94 -4.96
C ASP A 101 -17.42 -3.69 -3.71
N HIS A 102 -16.25 -3.31 -3.16
CA HIS A 102 -15.64 -4.05 -2.04
C HIS A 102 -16.06 -3.48 -0.69
N GLN A 103 -16.61 -4.32 0.17
CA GLN A 103 -17.07 -3.95 1.52
C GLN A 103 -15.88 -3.69 2.46
N PHE A 104 -14.81 -4.46 2.29
CA PHE A 104 -13.62 -4.41 3.12
C PHE A 104 -12.41 -4.00 2.31
N ILE A 105 -11.54 -3.20 2.92
CA ILE A 105 -10.26 -2.78 2.34
C ILE A 105 -9.16 -3.15 3.32
N TYR A 106 -8.19 -3.93 2.85
CA TYR A 106 -6.97 -4.25 3.58
C TYR A 106 -5.82 -3.48 2.96
N LEU A 107 -5.37 -2.43 3.64
CA LEU A 107 -4.30 -1.54 3.18
C LEU A 107 -3.02 -1.89 3.93
N VAL A 108 -1.96 -2.24 3.20
CA VAL A 108 -0.64 -2.51 3.76
C VAL A 108 0.26 -1.29 3.57
N SER A 109 0.91 -0.87 4.65
CA SER A 109 1.78 0.31 4.69
C SER A 109 3.02 0.19 3.79
N GLY A 110 3.65 1.32 3.48
CA GLY A 110 4.84 1.41 2.62
C GLY A 110 4.67 2.51 1.58
N ASP A 111 5.56 2.62 0.60
CA ASP A 111 5.45 3.70 -0.39
C ASP A 111 4.09 3.75 -1.08
N GLY A 112 3.51 4.95 -1.15
CA GLY A 112 2.25 5.22 -1.86
C GLY A 112 0.95 5.01 -1.07
N TYR A 113 0.98 4.41 0.12
CA TYR A 113 -0.25 4.10 0.87
C TYR A 113 -1.03 5.35 1.35
N LEU A 114 -0.33 6.43 1.75
CA LEU A 114 -0.99 7.69 2.12
C LEU A 114 -1.75 8.32 0.94
N GLY A 115 -1.22 8.16 -0.28
CA GLY A 115 -1.91 8.60 -1.50
C GLY A 115 -3.20 7.82 -1.76
N PHE A 116 -3.23 6.53 -1.39
CA PHE A 116 -4.42 5.69 -1.48
C PHE A 116 -5.52 6.19 -0.54
N ILE A 117 -5.17 6.46 0.72
CA ILE A 117 -6.11 6.97 1.74
C ILE A 117 -6.78 8.27 1.28
N GLN A 118 -6.04 9.16 0.61
CA GLN A 118 -6.58 10.42 0.08
C GLN A 118 -7.54 10.28 -1.12
N ASN A 119 -7.67 9.07 -1.67
CA ASN A 119 -8.61 8.74 -2.73
C ASN A 119 -9.77 7.88 -2.22
N LEU A 120 -9.80 7.51 -0.94
CA LEU A 120 -10.90 6.72 -0.38
C LEU A 120 -12.19 7.54 -0.30
N PRO A 121 -13.35 6.92 -0.59
CA PRO A 121 -14.64 7.50 -0.25
C PRO A 121 -14.76 7.74 1.26
N PRO A 122 -15.40 8.83 1.72
CA PRO A 122 -15.43 9.22 3.13
C PRO A 122 -15.94 8.16 4.12
N ASN A 123 -16.82 7.25 3.67
CA ASN A 123 -17.48 6.25 4.52
C ASN A 123 -16.86 4.84 4.39
N LYS A 124 -15.77 4.66 3.64
CA LYS A 124 -15.13 3.35 3.52
C LYS A 124 -14.28 3.03 4.73
N ARG A 125 -14.49 1.84 5.29
CA ARG A 125 -13.70 1.30 6.40
C ARG A 125 -12.48 0.60 5.84
N ILE A 126 -11.33 0.87 6.44
CA ILE A 126 -10.06 0.24 6.08
C ILE A 126 -9.46 -0.44 7.30
N HIS A 127 -8.90 -1.63 7.08
CA HIS A 127 -7.93 -2.20 8.00
C HIS A 127 -6.54 -1.84 7.48
N LEU A 128 -5.80 -1.02 8.25
CA LEU A 128 -4.45 -0.60 7.91
C LEU A 128 -3.43 -1.47 8.65
N GLN A 129 -2.62 -2.23 7.91
CA GLN A 129 -1.48 -2.97 8.46
C GLN A 129 -0.23 -2.10 8.39
N LEU A 130 0.24 -1.65 9.56
CA LEU A 130 1.52 -0.93 9.73
C LEU A 130 2.59 -1.93 10.18
N HIS A 131 3.50 -2.32 9.28
CA HIS A 131 4.65 -3.16 9.64
C HIS A 131 5.69 -2.38 10.47
N GLU A 132 5.91 -1.12 10.09
CA GLU A 132 6.73 -0.18 10.85
C GLU A 132 5.96 1.14 10.95
N PRO A 133 5.96 1.81 12.12
CA PRO A 133 5.48 3.18 12.21
C PRO A 133 6.31 4.09 11.29
N HIS A 134 5.72 5.20 10.84
CA HIS A 134 6.48 6.19 10.10
C HIS A 134 7.69 6.67 10.93
N ARG A 135 8.88 6.42 10.39
CA ARG A 135 10.16 6.74 11.01
C ARG A 135 10.20 8.23 11.38
N GLY A 136 10.52 8.52 12.65
CA GLY A 136 10.63 9.89 13.19
C GLY A 136 9.33 10.50 13.75
N LEU A 137 8.19 9.82 13.63
CA LEU A 137 6.90 10.33 14.14
C LEU A 137 6.55 9.78 15.53
N HIS A 138 7.03 8.57 15.85
CA HIS A 138 6.68 7.86 17.09
C HIS A 138 7.89 7.49 17.96
N GLU A 139 9.11 7.62 17.42
CA GLU A 139 10.35 7.43 18.17
C GLU A 139 11.45 8.31 17.58
N ASP A 140 12.35 8.77 18.45
CA ASP A 140 13.53 9.55 18.06
C ASP A 140 14.80 8.71 18.01
N SER A 141 14.70 7.39 18.21
CA SER A 141 15.82 6.44 18.20
C SER A 141 16.66 6.53 16.91
N LEU A 142 16.00 6.72 15.76
CA LEU A 142 16.67 6.94 14.47
C LEU A 142 17.38 8.30 14.38
N HIS A 143 16.87 9.29 15.12
CA HIS A 143 17.49 10.60 15.29
C HIS A 143 18.56 10.59 16.38
N ARG A 144 18.79 9.47 17.09
CA ARG A 144 19.79 9.35 18.14
C ARG A 144 21.02 8.55 17.69
N THR A 145 22.19 8.91 18.20
CA THR A 145 23.46 8.18 18.07
C THR A 145 23.46 6.96 18.99
N ILE A 146 24.49 6.11 18.89
CA ILE A 146 24.65 4.96 19.82
C ILE A 146 24.81 5.40 21.28
N THR A 147 25.17 6.66 21.52
CA THR A 147 25.27 7.27 22.85
C THR A 147 23.96 7.93 23.31
N GLY A 148 22.90 7.86 22.50
CA GLY A 148 21.59 8.44 22.81
C GLY A 148 21.44 9.94 22.51
N GLY A 149 22.51 10.63 22.08
CA GLY A 149 22.45 12.04 21.68
C GLY A 149 21.84 12.22 20.28
N PHE A 150 21.27 13.39 19.97
CA PHE A 150 20.69 13.59 18.64
C PHE A 150 21.76 13.70 17.54
N LYS A 151 21.55 13.02 16.39
CA LYS A 151 22.38 13.08 15.18
C LYS A 151 22.31 14.45 14.48
N ARG A 152 21.25 15.21 14.73
CA ARG A 152 20.98 16.55 14.17
C ARG A 152 20.32 17.42 15.24
N PRO A 153 20.44 18.75 15.20
CA PRO A 153 19.74 19.61 16.14
C PRO A 153 18.22 19.39 16.05
N TRP A 154 17.51 19.33 17.18
CA TRP A 154 16.05 19.04 17.21
C TRP A 154 15.24 20.11 16.44
N TRP A 155 15.69 21.36 16.43
CA TRP A 155 14.99 22.48 15.78
C TRP A 155 15.10 22.54 14.25
N LEU A 156 15.56 21.47 13.60
CA LEU A 156 15.86 21.37 12.17
C LEU A 156 15.15 20.17 11.54
#